data_AF-A0A1C6F8Z5-F1
#
_entry.id   AF-A0A1C6F8Z5-F1
#
_cell.length_a   1.000
_cell.length_b   1.000
_cell.length_c   1.000
_cell.angle_alpha   90.00
_cell.angle_beta   90.00
_cell.angle_gamma   90.00
#
_symmetry.space_group_name_H-M   'P 1'
#
loop_
_entity.id
_entity.type
_entity.pdbx_description
1 polymer ?
#
loop_
_entity_poly.entity_id
_entity_poly.type
_entity_poly.pdbx_seq_one_letter_code
_entity_poly.pdbx_strand_id
1 'polypeptide(L)'
;MDPDSLGLGEGCAPIGAHFTAAAAESEYIDISVTIEVKQGFSFEAAKESIKSGIENYFKTQVMNSSDAEEIMIRISEIGAVISDVTEIADYRNLVINGSDENIAVNAESVPILGVTEIEAV
;
A
#
# COMPACT_ATOMS: atom_id res chain seq x y z
N MET A 1 -42.21 -7.82 -47.70
CA MET A 1 -41.20 -6.76 -47.87
C MET A 1 -41.41 -5.82 -46.71
N ASP A 2 -40.68 -6.04 -45.62
CA ASP A 2 -40.35 -5.03 -44.61
C ASP A 2 -38.89 -5.33 -44.17
N PRO A 3 -37.95 -4.41 -44.43
CA PRO A 3 -36.53 -4.53 -44.13
C PRO A 3 -36.19 -3.91 -42.76
N ASP A 4 -35.09 -4.36 -42.17
CA ASP A 4 -34.32 -3.70 -41.12
C ASP A 4 -35.01 -3.38 -39.77
N SER A 5 -34.78 -4.25 -38.79
CA SER A 5 -34.27 -3.78 -37.48
C SER A 5 -33.62 -4.95 -36.75
N LEU A 6 -32.31 -5.12 -36.98
CA LEU A 6 -31.48 -5.97 -36.13
C LEU A 6 -31.40 -5.32 -34.75
N GLY A 7 -32.10 -5.92 -33.79
CA GLY A 7 -31.91 -5.65 -32.37
C GLY A 7 -30.53 -6.12 -31.93
N LEU A 8 -29.52 -5.30 -32.18
CA LEU A 8 -28.21 -5.41 -31.58
C LEU A 8 -28.09 -4.26 -30.58
N GLY A 9 -28.30 -4.60 -29.31
CA GLY A 9 -27.83 -3.78 -28.19
C GLY A 9 -26.31 -3.76 -28.20
N GLU A 10 -25.72 -3.04 -29.15
CA GLU A 10 -24.30 -2.70 -29.12
C GLU A 10 -24.19 -1.47 -28.23
N GLY A 11 -24.04 -1.71 -26.94
CA GLY A 11 -23.64 -0.71 -25.96
C GLY A 11 -22.23 -0.19 -26.27
N CYS A 12 -22.09 0.57 -27.36
CA CYS A 12 -20.92 1.41 -27.58
C CYS A 12 -21.02 2.57 -26.61
N ALA A 13 -20.44 2.40 -25.42
CA ALA A 13 -20.04 3.54 -24.62
C ALA A 13 -19.02 4.34 -25.45
N PRO A 14 -19.27 5.63 -25.75
CA PRO A 14 -18.37 6.41 -26.57
C PRO A 14 -16.99 6.49 -25.90
N ILE A 15 -15.95 6.16 -26.67
CA ILE A 15 -14.54 6.41 -26.34
C ILE A 15 -14.37 7.93 -26.40
N GLY A 16 -14.66 8.60 -25.29
CA GLY A 16 -14.70 10.06 -25.22
C GLY A 16 -14.81 10.62 -23.80
N ALA A 17 -14.82 9.77 -22.77
CA ALA A 17 -14.39 10.22 -21.46
C ALA A 17 -12.87 10.38 -21.55
N HIS A 18 -12.43 11.62 -21.76
CA HIS A 18 -11.08 12.04 -21.40
C HIS A 18 -10.99 11.82 -19.89
N PHE A 19 -10.67 10.58 -19.49
CA PHE A 19 -10.38 10.24 -18.11
C PHE A 19 -9.04 10.90 -17.81
N THR A 20 -9.12 12.19 -17.51
CA THR A 20 -8.02 12.91 -16.88
C THR A 20 -8.07 12.44 -15.43
N ALA A 21 -7.63 11.20 -15.21
CA ALA A 21 -7.09 10.86 -13.91
C ALA A 21 -5.91 11.80 -13.74
N ALA A 22 -6.11 12.90 -13.03
CA ALA A 22 -4.98 13.53 -12.37
C ALA A 22 -4.35 12.39 -11.56
N ALA A 23 -3.14 11.98 -11.93
CA ALA A 23 -2.42 11.01 -11.14
C ALA A 23 -2.31 11.63 -9.74
N ALA A 24 -2.89 10.98 -8.73
CA ALA A 24 -2.78 11.44 -7.36
C ALA A 24 -1.30 11.62 -7.01
N GLU A 25 -0.99 12.64 -6.22
CA GLU A 25 0.39 12.91 -5.85
C GLU A 25 0.93 11.72 -5.04
N SER A 26 2.18 11.33 -5.29
CA SER A 26 2.78 10.19 -4.61
C SER A 26 3.53 10.67 -3.37
N GLU A 27 3.13 10.19 -2.20
CA GLU A 27 3.85 10.46 -0.95
C GLU A 27 4.65 9.22 -0.54
N TYR A 28 5.98 9.32 -0.57
CA TYR A 28 6.86 8.20 -0.25
C TYR A 28 7.04 8.06 1.25
N ILE A 29 6.82 6.84 1.75
CA ILE A 29 6.95 6.48 3.16
C ILE A 29 8.11 5.51 3.31
N ASP A 30 9.20 5.98 3.90
CA ASP A 30 10.41 5.22 4.18
C ASP A 30 10.25 4.46 5.50
N ILE A 31 10.65 3.19 5.50
CA ILE A 31 10.54 2.31 6.67
C ILE A 31 11.93 1.77 7.01
N SER A 32 12.32 1.94 8.27
CA SER A 32 13.51 1.29 8.83
C SER A 32 13.14 0.45 10.04
N VAL A 33 13.64 -0.78 10.10
CA VAL A 33 13.32 -1.73 11.17
C VAL A 33 14.41 -2.80 11.33
N THR A 34 14.61 -3.22 12.58
CA THR A 34 15.44 -4.37 12.92
C THR A 34 14.54 -5.57 13.22
N ILE A 35 14.78 -6.72 12.56
CA ILE A 35 13.98 -7.92 12.72
C ILE A 35 14.78 -9.11 13.26
N GLU A 36 14.12 -9.96 14.03
CA GLU A 36 14.60 -11.29 14.37
C GLU A 36 13.87 -12.32 13.50
N VAL A 37 14.60 -13.11 12.73
CA VAL A 37 14.01 -14.11 11.83
C VAL A 37 13.83 -15.43 12.58
N LYS A 38 12.66 -16.06 12.43
CA LYS A 38 12.39 -17.38 13.02
C LYS A 38 13.37 -18.42 12.46
N GLN A 39 13.79 -19.35 13.33
CA GLN A 39 14.65 -20.45 12.92
C GLN A 39 14.01 -21.27 11.79
N GLY A 40 14.76 -21.51 10.72
CA GLY A 40 14.31 -22.26 9.54
C GLY A 40 13.76 -21.41 8.40
N PHE A 41 13.63 -20.09 8.58
CA PHE A 41 13.27 -19.16 7.51
C PHE A 41 14.49 -18.36 7.02
N SER A 42 14.40 -17.82 5.79
CA SER A 42 15.44 -16.96 5.24
C SER A 42 15.13 -15.49 5.53
N PHE A 43 16.19 -14.71 5.73
CA PHE A 43 16.08 -13.26 5.88
C PHE A 43 15.51 -12.56 4.64
N GLU A 44 15.85 -13.05 3.45
CA GLU A 44 15.32 -12.53 2.19
C GLU A 44 13.80 -12.72 2.09
N ALA A 45 13.28 -13.90 2.45
CA ALA A 45 11.85 -14.15 2.48
C ALA A 45 11.15 -13.24 3.50
N ALA A 46 11.73 -13.06 4.69
CA ALA A 46 11.18 -12.13 5.67
C ALA A 46 11.10 -10.68 5.13
N LYS A 47 12.14 -10.20 4.43
CA LYS A 47 12.12 -8.87 3.80
C LYS A 47 11.02 -8.73 2.76
N GLU A 48 10.87 -9.71 1.87
CA GLU A 48 9.83 -9.68 0.84
C GLU A 48 8.43 -9.70 1.45
N SER A 49 8.20 -10.55 2.45
CA SER A 49 6.93 -10.63 3.16
C SER A 49 6.59 -9.33 3.91
N ILE A 50 7.58 -8.67 4.55
CA ILE A 50 7.38 -7.36 5.17
C ILE A 50 6.97 -6.32 4.14
N LYS A 51 7.72 -6.20 3.03
CA LYS A 51 7.44 -5.22 1.99
C LYS A 51 6.03 -5.40 1.43
N SER A 52 5.68 -6.64 1.09
CA SER A 52 4.35 -6.96 0.56
C SER A 52 3.24 -6.69 1.58
N GLY A 53 3.47 -7.00 2.85
CA GLY A 53 2.53 -6.70 3.93
C GLY A 53 2.27 -5.19 4.07
N ILE A 54 3.32 -4.38 4.05
CA ILE A 54 3.21 -2.92 4.17
C ILE A 54 2.55 -2.30 2.94
N GLU A 55 2.94 -2.74 1.72
CA GLU A 55 2.29 -2.29 0.49
C GLU A 55 0.79 -2.60 0.48
N ASN A 56 0.41 -3.80 0.95
CA ASN A 56 -0.98 -4.18 1.08
C ASN A 56 -1.71 -3.32 2.13
N TYR A 57 -1.06 -3.02 3.26
CA TYR A 57 -1.61 -2.11 4.26
C TYR A 57 -1.87 -0.72 3.67
N PHE A 58 -0.91 -0.11 2.97
CA PHE A 58 -1.13 1.19 2.32
C PHE A 58 -2.30 1.15 1.32
N LYS A 59 -2.37 0.10 0.50
CA LYS A 59 -3.49 -0.09 -0.42
C LYS A 59 -4.82 -0.20 0.32
N THR A 60 -4.89 -0.94 1.42
CA THR A 60 -6.09 -1.04 2.25
C THR A 60 -6.48 0.30 2.86
N GLN A 61 -5.51 1.10 3.34
CA GLN A 61 -5.78 2.44 3.86
C GLN A 61 -6.39 3.35 2.78
N VAL A 62 -5.79 3.37 1.58
CA VAL A 62 -6.29 4.15 0.43
C VAL A 62 -7.68 3.71 0.00
N MET A 63 -7.96 2.40 0.03
CA MET A 63 -9.27 1.86 -0.35
C MET A 63 -10.36 2.13 0.69
N ASN A 64 -9.99 2.29 1.96
CA ASN A 64 -10.92 2.57 3.05
C ASN A 64 -11.12 4.08 3.29
N SER A 65 -10.18 4.93 2.86
CA SER A 65 -10.32 6.38 2.89
C SER A 65 -11.24 6.87 1.78
N SER A 66 -12.08 7.85 2.08
CA SER A 66 -12.82 8.59 1.05
C SER A 66 -11.92 9.61 0.35
N ASP A 67 -12.23 10.01 -0.90
CA ASP A 67 -11.44 10.94 -1.73
C ASP A 67 -11.13 12.33 -1.10
N ALA A 68 -11.70 12.65 0.07
CA ALA A 68 -11.52 13.92 0.77
C ALA A 68 -10.97 13.77 2.20
N GLU A 69 -10.57 12.56 2.60
CA GLU A 69 -10.06 12.30 3.95
C GLU A 69 -8.55 12.10 3.95
N GLU A 70 -7.89 12.66 4.97
CA GLU A 70 -6.47 12.42 5.23
C GLU A 70 -6.25 10.95 5.61
N ILE A 71 -5.25 10.32 5.00
CA ILE A 71 -4.87 8.95 5.32
C ILE A 71 -3.85 8.99 6.46
N MET A 72 -4.23 8.45 7.62
CA MET A 72 -3.31 8.33 8.74
C MET A 72 -2.58 6.99 8.71
N ILE A 73 -1.27 7.04 8.49
CA ILE A 73 -0.36 5.89 8.58
C ILE A 73 0.13 5.80 10.02
N ARG A 74 -0.26 4.72 10.71
CA ARG A 74 0.05 4.55 12.13
C ARG A 74 1.23 3.61 12.32
N ILE A 75 2.20 4.04 13.14
CA ILE A 75 3.35 3.20 13.46
C ILE A 75 2.97 1.88 14.11
N SER A 76 1.93 1.89 14.96
CA SER A 76 1.41 0.68 15.59
C SER A 76 0.81 -0.30 14.59
N GLU A 77 0.21 0.18 13.50
CA GLU A 77 -0.38 -0.68 12.47
C GLU A 77 0.71 -1.29 11.58
N ILE A 78 1.73 -0.51 11.22
CA ILE A 78 2.92 -1.05 10.53
C ILE A 78 3.62 -2.11 11.41
N GLY A 79 3.77 -1.82 12.71
CA GLY A 79 4.31 -2.78 13.66
C GLY A 79 3.49 -4.06 13.76
N ALA A 80 2.15 -3.96 13.72
CA ALA A 80 1.27 -5.12 13.69
C ALA A 80 1.43 -5.93 12.39
N VAL A 81 1.49 -5.26 11.23
CA VAL A 81 1.74 -5.90 9.93
C VAL A 81 3.05 -6.69 9.95
N ILE A 82 4.13 -6.10 10.50
CA ILE A 82 5.42 -6.79 10.64
C ILE A 82 5.29 -7.98 11.60
N SER A 83 4.62 -7.79 12.75
CA SER A 83 4.43 -8.86 13.72
C SER A 83 3.61 -10.05 13.19
N ASP A 84 2.72 -9.82 12.21
CA ASP A 84 1.91 -10.86 11.59
C ASP A 84 2.66 -11.65 10.51
N VAL A 85 3.86 -11.21 10.11
CA VAL A 85 4.71 -11.93 9.14
C VAL A 85 5.18 -13.26 9.75
N THR A 86 4.96 -14.35 9.03
CA THR A 86 5.21 -15.71 9.54
C THR A 86 6.68 -15.94 9.83
N GLU A 87 7.57 -15.40 9.02
CA GLU A 87 9.01 -15.54 9.08
C GLU A 87 9.66 -14.79 10.26
N ILE A 88 8.93 -13.87 10.90
CA ILE A 88 9.48 -12.98 11.94
C ILE A 88 9.20 -13.53 13.34
N ALA A 89 10.24 -13.59 14.17
CA ALA A 89 10.15 -13.95 15.57
C ALA A 89 9.82 -12.73 16.44
N ASP A 90 10.50 -11.61 16.18
CA ASP A 90 10.29 -10.32 16.84
C ASP A 90 10.80 -9.16 15.98
N TYR A 91 10.42 -7.92 16.30
CA TYR A 91 10.95 -6.72 15.65
C TYR A 91 11.21 -5.60 16.67
N ARG A 92 12.12 -4.69 16.32
CA ARG A 92 12.46 -3.53 17.14
C ARG A 92 12.97 -2.36 16.30
N ASN A 93 13.05 -1.19 16.92
CA ASN A 93 13.55 0.04 16.30
C ASN A 93 12.82 0.40 14.98
N LEU A 94 11.51 0.13 14.92
CA LEU A 94 10.68 0.54 13.79
C LEU A 94 10.60 2.07 13.77
N VAL A 95 10.94 2.67 12.63
CA VAL A 95 10.74 4.10 12.37
C VAL A 95 10.16 4.31 10.97
N ILE A 96 9.33 5.34 10.84
CA ILE A 96 8.66 5.80 9.62
C ILE A 96 9.19 7.20 9.31
N ASN A 97 9.73 7.39 8.10
CA ASN A 97 10.39 8.65 7.69
C ASN A 97 11.42 9.16 8.71
N GLY A 98 12.11 8.24 9.41
CA GLY A 98 13.10 8.54 10.43
C GLY A 98 12.56 8.91 11.82
N SER A 99 11.24 8.79 12.05
CA SER A 99 10.59 9.06 13.34
C SER A 99 9.78 7.86 13.84
N ASP A 100 9.49 7.80 15.14
CA ASP A 100 8.59 6.81 15.75
C ASP A 100 7.14 7.33 15.87
N GLU A 101 6.75 8.28 15.01
CA GLU A 101 5.46 8.94 15.02
C GLU A 101 4.55 8.47 13.86
N ASN A 102 3.26 8.81 13.95
CA ASN A 102 2.32 8.57 12.87
C ASN A 102 2.52 9.61 11.76
N ILE A 103 2.26 9.21 10.52
CA ILE A 103 2.31 10.11 9.36
C ILE A 103 0.90 10.40 8.86
N ALA A 104 0.62 11.67 8.64
CA ALA A 104 -0.60 12.17 8.03
C ALA A 104 -0.33 12.40 6.53
N VAL A 105 -1.00 11.65 5.68
CA VAL A 105 -0.85 11.72 4.21
C VAL A 105 -2.02 12.52 3.66
N ASN A 106 -1.70 13.52 2.85
CA ASN A 106 -2.69 14.45 2.30
C ASN A 106 -3.77 13.72 1.49
N ALA A 107 -5.02 14.20 1.51
CA ALA A 107 -6.13 13.60 0.77
C ALA A 107 -5.92 13.57 -0.77
N GLU A 108 -5.09 14.47 -1.31
CA GLU A 108 -4.70 14.49 -2.73
C GLU A 108 -3.49 13.58 -3.03
N SER A 109 -2.94 12.93 -2.01
CA SER A 109 -1.74 12.09 -2.07
C SER A 109 -2.03 10.62 -1.73
N VAL A 110 -1.23 9.73 -2.32
CA VAL A 110 -1.29 8.29 -2.08
C VAL A 110 0.02 7.85 -1.42
N PRO A 111 -0.03 7.20 -0.25
CA PRO A 111 1.15 6.64 0.39
C PRO A 111 1.71 5.49 -0.43
N ILE A 112 3.00 5.55 -0.73
CA ILE A 112 3.72 4.51 -1.45
C ILE A 112 4.96 4.13 -0.63
N LEU A 113 5.26 2.83 -0.60
CA LEU A 113 6.47 2.34 0.06
C LEU A 113 7.71 2.91 -0.63
N GLY A 114 8.50 3.66 0.13
CA GLY A 114 9.76 4.24 -0.30
C GLY A 114 10.95 3.31 -0.05
N VAL A 115 11.99 3.87 0.53
CA VAL A 115 13.19 3.14 0.92
C VAL A 115 12.87 2.21 2.10
N THR A 116 13.38 0.99 2.03
CA THR A 116 13.23 -0.02 3.09
C THR A 116 14.58 -0.44 3.62
N GLU A 117 14.90 0.00 4.83
CA GLU A 117 16.11 -0.36 5.56
C GLU A 117 15.78 -1.46 6.57
N ILE A 118 16.01 -2.71 6.18
CA ILE A 118 15.69 -3.88 7.02
C ILE A 118 16.97 -4.60 7.40
N GLU A 119 17.24 -4.65 8.70
CA GLU A 119 18.39 -5.31 9.31
C GLU A 119 17.96 -6.55 10.11
N ALA A 120 18.81 -7.56 10.19
CA ALA A 120 18.60 -8.74 11.03
C ALA A 120 19.55 -8.73 12.23
N VAL A 121 19.13 -9.35 13.32
CA VAL A 121 19.89 -9.51 14.57
C VAL A 121 20.48 -10.89 14.76
#